data_AF-A0A9E6DSN3-F1
#
_entry.id   AF-A0A9E6DSN3-F1
#
_cell.length_a   1.000
_cell.length_b   1.000
_cell.length_c   1.000
_cell.angle_alpha   90.00
_cell.angle_beta   90.00
_cell.angle_gamma   90.00
#
_symmetry.space_group_name_H-M   'P 1'
#
loop_
_entity.id
_entity.type
_entity.pdbx_description
1 polymer ?
#
loop_
_entity_poly.entity_id
_entity_poly.type
_entity_poly.pdbx_seq_one_letter_code
_entity_poly.pdbx_strand_id
1 'polypeptide(L)'
;MNFKQLYNPKTATTYIIETKAMIFKVVSDDINKQIRLKPFYNTILMALFKYRPTPISYQEIKTILINNKLSCPDNTRLHRKISELRNYLIAFDPKLENLICNIRGVGYSLPLYLQEPELESLVIIHKIQNEKLFKSLEILQLLVTNSFNLSKKCQIIKSDDGFVLDRKPVHSDIEIILTKFIEQQKIIFQELQLHLQDFLHIRIELELAKLKTYLGLVRISEFSITKEQWLNWHQLESEHILNNITTMLKKAEN
;
A
#
# COMPACT_ATOMS: atom_id res chain seq x y z
N MET A 1 12.98 11.68 1.44
CA MET A 1 11.99 12.21 0.47
C MET A 1 11.05 13.15 1.23
N ASN A 2 10.85 14.40 0.79
CA ASN A 2 10.08 15.41 1.54
C ASN A 2 8.69 15.65 0.93
N PHE A 3 8.03 14.59 0.49
CA PHE A 3 6.64 14.65 0.04
C PHE A 3 5.78 13.70 0.88
N LYS A 4 4.52 14.07 1.06
CA LYS A 4 3.50 13.26 1.73
C LYS A 4 2.41 12.96 0.71
N GLN A 5 1.91 11.73 0.72
CA GLN A 5 0.93 11.26 -0.24
C GLN A 5 -0.21 10.54 0.45
N LEU A 6 -1.42 10.71 -0.08
CA LEU A 6 -2.64 10.02 0.34
C LEU A 6 -3.41 9.58 -0.91
N TYR A 7 -4.01 8.41 -0.85
CA TYR A 7 -4.73 7.77 -1.94
C TYR A 7 -6.22 7.62 -1.61
N ASN A 8 -7.09 7.92 -2.57
CA ASN A 8 -8.51 7.64 -2.50
C ASN A 8 -8.82 6.38 -3.33
N PRO A 9 -9.09 5.23 -2.67
CA PRO A 9 -9.35 3.97 -3.37
C PRO A 9 -10.64 3.99 -4.19
N LYS A 10 -11.60 4.86 -3.85
CA LYS A 10 -12.88 4.94 -4.57
C LYS A 10 -12.76 5.60 -5.94
N THR A 11 -11.79 6.50 -6.11
CA THR A 11 -11.65 7.32 -7.31
C THR A 11 -10.29 7.15 -7.98
N ALA A 12 -9.48 6.20 -7.51
CA ALA A 12 -8.10 6.01 -7.92
C ALA A 12 -7.29 7.33 -7.94
N THR A 13 -7.55 8.23 -6.98
CA THR A 13 -6.95 9.57 -6.97
C THR A 13 -5.90 9.68 -5.86
N THR A 14 -4.70 10.07 -6.23
CA THR A 14 -3.57 10.32 -5.35
C THR A 14 -3.37 11.82 -5.14
N TYR A 15 -3.32 12.22 -3.89
CA TYR A 15 -3.03 13.58 -3.45
C TYR A 15 -1.61 13.65 -2.92
N ILE A 16 -0.80 14.58 -3.42
CA ILE A 16 0.62 14.69 -3.09
C ILE A 16 0.92 16.10 -2.61
N ILE A 17 1.62 16.22 -1.48
CA ILE A 17 2.18 17.49 -0.97
C ILE A 17 3.70 17.41 -1.07
N GLU A 18 4.30 18.22 -1.93
CA GLU A 18 5.74 18.45 -1.98
C GLU A 18 6.11 19.61 -1.06
N THR A 19 6.55 19.27 0.15
CA THR A 19 6.64 20.23 1.25
C THR A 19 7.65 21.35 1.04
N LYS A 20 8.80 21.05 0.40
CA LYS A 20 9.86 22.03 0.10
C LYS A 20 9.48 22.93 -1.08
N ALA A 21 8.88 22.35 -2.11
CA ALA A 21 8.42 23.10 -3.28
C ALA A 21 7.12 23.86 -3.02
N MET A 22 6.43 23.55 -1.91
CA MET A 22 5.09 24.04 -1.58
C MET A 22 4.11 23.76 -2.71
N ILE A 23 4.13 22.54 -3.26
CA ILE A 23 3.25 22.13 -4.36
C ILE A 23 2.26 21.10 -3.84
N PHE A 24 0.98 21.28 -4.20
CA PHE A 24 -0.06 20.28 -4.05
C PHE A 24 -0.40 19.71 -5.42
N LYS A 25 -0.45 18.38 -5.53
CA LYS A 25 -0.78 17.67 -6.77
C LYS A 25 -1.97 16.74 -6.56
N VAL A 26 -2.79 16.63 -7.60
CA VAL A 26 -3.89 15.67 -7.71
C VAL A 26 -3.61 14.84 -8.96
N VAL A 27 -3.43 13.54 -8.77
CA VAL A 27 -3.09 12.58 -9.82
C VAL A 27 -4.13 11.46 -9.84
N SER A 28 -4.71 11.16 -10.98
CA SER A 28 -5.53 9.98 -11.28
C SER A 28 -5.34 9.63 -12.76
N ASP A 29 -5.92 8.53 -13.25
CA ASP A 29 -5.81 8.10 -14.65
C ASP A 29 -6.13 9.23 -15.65
N ASP A 30 -7.15 10.04 -15.34
CA ASP A 30 -7.59 11.15 -16.22
C ASP A 30 -7.10 12.55 -15.81
N ILE A 31 -6.43 12.69 -14.66
CA ILE A 31 -6.14 14.02 -14.07
C ILE A 31 -4.70 14.05 -13.58
N ASN A 32 -3.92 15.01 -14.07
CA ASN A 32 -2.63 15.35 -13.49
C ASN A 32 -2.51 16.87 -13.36
N LYS A 33 -2.90 17.38 -12.18
CA LYS A 33 -2.93 18.82 -11.90
C LYS A 33 -2.02 19.13 -10.72
N GLN A 34 -1.41 20.31 -10.74
CA GLN A 34 -0.61 20.81 -9.64
C GLN A 34 -0.89 22.29 -9.37
N ILE A 35 -0.76 22.71 -8.12
CA ILE A 35 -0.90 24.10 -7.69
C ILE A 35 0.15 24.44 -6.63
N ARG A 36 0.62 25.69 -6.65
CA ARG A 36 1.56 26.20 -5.65
C ARG A 36 0.80 26.72 -4.43
N LEU A 37 1.13 26.17 -3.27
CA LEU A 37 0.58 26.55 -1.97
C LEU A 37 1.29 27.78 -1.40
N LYS A 38 0.53 28.64 -0.72
CA LYS A 38 1.10 29.65 0.20
C LYS A 38 1.73 28.93 1.40
N PRO A 39 2.75 29.51 2.07
CA PRO A 39 3.39 28.89 3.23
C PRO A 39 2.40 28.40 4.29
N PHE A 40 1.41 29.23 4.60
CA PHE A 40 0.36 28.90 5.57
C PHE A 40 -0.47 27.67 5.16
N TYR A 41 -0.85 27.58 3.89
CA TYR A 41 -1.64 26.47 3.35
C TYR A 41 -0.82 25.18 3.33
N ASN A 42 0.46 25.27 2.93
CA ASN A 42 1.39 24.15 2.95
C ASN A 42 1.57 23.59 4.36
N THR A 43 1.78 24.46 5.36
CA THR A 43 1.96 24.02 6.75
C THR A 43 0.71 23.33 7.30
N ILE A 44 -0.49 23.86 7.04
CA ILE A 44 -1.74 23.23 7.50
C ILE A 44 -1.99 21.90 6.80
N LEU A 45 -1.89 21.85 5.46
CA LEU A 45 -2.11 20.63 4.72
C LEU A 45 -1.10 19.55 5.09
N MET A 46 0.17 19.91 5.27
CA MET A 46 1.19 18.98 5.75
C MET A 46 0.84 18.42 7.12
N ALA A 47 0.39 19.27 8.05
CA ALA A 47 -0.06 18.80 9.37
C ALA A 47 -1.23 17.82 9.22
N LEU A 48 -2.27 18.17 8.46
CA LEU A 48 -3.41 17.29 8.24
C LEU A 48 -3.03 15.95 7.60
N PHE A 49 -2.10 15.94 6.64
CA PHE A 49 -1.58 14.71 6.02
C PHE A 49 -0.77 13.86 7.02
N LYS A 50 -0.01 14.50 7.91
CA LYS A 50 0.85 13.81 8.88
C LYS A 50 0.05 13.14 10.00
N TYR A 51 -1.00 13.79 10.49
CA TYR A 51 -1.77 13.31 11.64
C TYR A 51 -2.93 12.38 11.23
N ARG A 52 -3.21 12.22 9.92
CA ARG A 52 -4.11 11.20 9.39
C ARG A 52 -3.83 9.81 10.04
N PRO A 53 -4.86 9.06 10.47
CA PRO A 53 -6.30 9.33 10.38
C PRO A 53 -6.87 10.17 11.54
N THR A 54 -6.07 10.54 12.54
CA THR A 54 -6.55 11.27 13.71
C THR A 54 -6.75 12.75 13.42
N PRO A 55 -7.76 13.39 14.03
CA PRO A 55 -7.91 14.83 13.95
C PRO A 55 -6.77 15.53 14.71
N ILE A 56 -6.31 16.66 14.17
CA ILE A 56 -5.37 17.55 14.84
C ILE A 56 -6.13 18.67 15.54
N SER A 57 -5.81 18.90 16.81
CA SER A 57 -6.51 19.91 17.62
C SER A 57 -6.20 21.34 17.19
N TYR A 58 -7.11 22.27 17.49
CA TYR A 58 -6.90 23.70 17.17
C TYR A 58 -5.61 24.25 17.79
N GLN A 59 -5.26 23.78 19.00
CA GLN A 59 -4.07 24.22 19.71
C GLN A 59 -2.80 23.68 19.04
N GLU A 60 -2.78 22.40 18.64
CA GLU A 60 -1.65 21.81 17.92
C GLU A 60 -1.40 22.49 16.57
N ILE A 61 -2.46 22.80 15.81
CA ILE A 61 -2.28 23.53 14.54
C ILE A 61 -1.63 24.89 14.79
N LYS A 62 -2.08 25.63 15.81
CA LYS A 62 -1.47 26.94 16.16
C LYS A 62 -0.01 26.78 16.57
N THR A 63 0.32 25.79 17.39
CA THR A 63 1.71 25.51 17.78
C THR A 63 2.59 25.22 16.57
N ILE A 64 2.10 24.40 15.62
CA ILE A 64 2.83 24.11 14.38
C ILE A 64 3.04 25.40 13.56
N LEU A 65 2.02 26.24 13.43
CA LEU A 65 2.13 27.51 12.71
C LEU A 65 3.16 28.45 13.36
N ILE A 66 3.12 28.59 14.68
CA ILE A 66 4.07 29.42 15.45
C ILE A 66 5.50 28.90 15.27
N ASN A 67 5.71 27.59 15.37
CA ASN A 67 7.02 26.96 15.16
C ASN A 67 7.57 27.19 13.74
N ASN A 68 6.68 27.42 12.77
CA ASN A 68 7.04 27.78 11.39
C ASN A 68 7.05 29.29 11.14
N LYS A 69 7.03 30.13 12.20
CA LYS A 69 7.01 31.60 12.13
C LYS A 69 5.79 32.18 11.38
N LEU A 70 4.66 31.48 11.43
CA LEU A 70 3.40 31.90 10.81
C LEU A 70 2.43 32.41 11.88
N SER A 71 1.97 33.66 11.74
CA SER A 71 1.08 34.28 12.73
C SER A 71 -0.35 33.71 12.67
N CYS A 72 -0.82 33.16 13.80
CA CYS A 72 -2.20 32.75 14.00
C CYS A 72 -2.59 32.91 15.49
N PRO A 73 -2.92 34.13 15.93
CA PRO A 73 -3.04 34.45 17.35
C PRO A 73 -4.29 33.85 18.03
N ASP A 74 -5.34 33.53 17.27
CA ASP A 74 -6.60 33.06 17.83
C ASP A 74 -7.28 32.01 16.93
N ASN A 75 -8.28 31.31 17.48
CA ASN A 75 -9.02 30.26 16.76
C ASN A 75 -9.89 30.84 15.64
N THR A 76 -10.40 32.06 15.78
CA THR A 76 -11.24 32.72 14.77
C THR A 76 -10.46 32.94 13.47
N ARG A 77 -9.21 33.42 13.57
CA ARG A 77 -8.29 33.57 12.45
C ARG A 77 -7.88 32.22 11.87
N LEU A 78 -7.68 31.20 12.72
CA LEU A 78 -7.42 29.84 12.25
C LEU A 78 -8.58 29.32 11.38
N HIS A 79 -9.81 29.43 11.88
CA HIS A 79 -11.02 29.03 11.15
C HIS A 79 -11.14 29.78 9.83
N ARG A 80 -10.95 31.11 9.82
CA ARG A 80 -10.98 31.93 8.59
C ARG A 80 -9.94 31.44 7.58
N LYS A 81 -8.71 31.20 8.03
CA LYS A 81 -7.63 30.74 7.14
C LYS A 81 -7.85 29.32 6.61
N ILE A 82 -8.48 28.44 7.38
CA ILE A 82 -8.85 27.11 6.89
C ILE A 82 -10.00 27.20 5.90
N SER A 83 -10.97 28.09 6.10
CA SER A 83 -12.02 28.35 5.09
C SER A 83 -11.42 28.91 3.79
N GLU A 84 -10.47 29.85 3.88
CA GLU A 84 -9.73 30.32 2.70
C GLU A 84 -9.00 29.18 1.98
N LEU A 85 -8.35 28.29 2.73
CA LEU A 85 -7.69 27.10 2.19
C LEU A 85 -8.68 26.16 1.49
N ARG A 86 -9.85 25.89 2.09
CA ARG A 86 -10.88 25.05 1.46
C ARG A 86 -11.35 25.65 0.14
N ASN A 87 -11.65 26.95 0.12
CA ASN A 87 -12.06 27.65 -1.11
C ASN A 87 -10.95 27.64 -2.17
N TYR A 88 -9.69 27.79 -1.74
CA TYR A 88 -8.53 27.71 -2.63
C TYR A 88 -8.39 26.33 -3.28
N LEU A 89 -8.64 25.26 -2.53
CA LEU A 89 -8.62 23.88 -3.05
C LEU A 89 -9.81 23.60 -3.97
N ILE A 90 -11.02 24.07 -3.63
CA ILE A 90 -12.22 23.92 -4.47
C ILE A 90 -12.04 24.61 -5.83
N ALA A 91 -11.45 25.82 -5.83
CA ALA A 91 -11.18 26.55 -7.07
C ALA A 91 -10.15 25.83 -7.95
N PHE A 92 -9.23 25.06 -7.35
CA PHE A 92 -8.26 24.24 -8.05
C PHE A 92 -8.87 22.95 -8.61
N ASP A 93 -9.66 22.25 -7.81
CA ASP A 93 -10.45 21.09 -8.23
C ASP A 93 -11.74 21.00 -7.39
N PRO A 94 -12.94 21.09 -8.01
CA PRO A 94 -14.22 21.03 -7.31
C PRO A 94 -14.41 19.76 -6.45
N LYS A 95 -13.76 18.65 -6.80
CA LYS A 95 -13.83 17.39 -6.04
C LYS A 95 -13.23 17.49 -4.63
N LEU A 96 -12.51 18.57 -4.32
CA LEU A 96 -11.82 18.78 -3.04
C LEU A 96 -12.68 19.47 -1.97
N GLU A 97 -13.96 19.76 -2.23
CA GLU A 97 -14.86 20.45 -1.30
C GLU A 97 -14.87 19.87 0.12
N ASN A 98 -14.83 18.53 0.19
CA ASN A 98 -14.91 17.77 1.42
C ASN A 98 -13.54 17.24 1.90
N LEU A 99 -12.43 17.74 1.35
CA LEU A 99 -11.08 17.25 1.71
C LEU A 99 -10.70 17.60 3.16
N ILE A 100 -11.17 18.72 3.70
CA ILE A 100 -10.87 19.14 5.08
C ILE A 100 -12.16 19.15 5.89
N CYS A 101 -12.24 18.28 6.90
CA CYS A 101 -13.36 18.15 7.81
C CYS A 101 -13.09 18.91 9.12
N ASN A 102 -14.07 19.67 9.61
CA ASN A 102 -14.03 20.25 10.95
C ASN A 102 -14.81 19.34 11.90
N ILE A 103 -14.17 18.90 12.97
CA ILE A 103 -14.80 18.14 14.05
C ILE A 103 -14.97 19.09 15.23
N ARG A 104 -16.21 19.54 15.48
CA ARG A 104 -16.53 20.55 16.48
C ARG A 104 -16.01 20.14 17.85
N GLY A 105 -15.25 21.03 18.49
CA GLY A 105 -14.67 20.79 19.82
C GLY A 105 -13.42 19.89 19.83
N VAL A 106 -13.04 19.32 18.69
CA VAL A 106 -11.86 18.46 18.57
C VAL A 106 -10.79 19.15 17.74
N GLY A 107 -11.09 19.54 16.50
CA GLY A 107 -10.08 20.02 15.58
C GLY A 107 -10.42 19.84 14.11
N TYR A 108 -9.40 19.61 13.30
CA TYR A 108 -9.52 19.38 11.86
C TYR A 108 -8.95 18.02 11.45
N SER A 109 -9.54 17.39 10.45
CA SER A 109 -9.09 16.11 9.92
C SER A 109 -9.25 16.03 8.40
N LEU A 110 -8.63 15.02 7.82
CA LEU A 110 -8.92 14.57 6.47
C LEU A 110 -9.92 13.39 6.51
N PRO A 111 -10.71 13.15 5.45
CA PRO A 111 -11.70 12.08 5.40
C PRO A 111 -11.13 10.68 5.59
N LEU A 112 -11.85 9.85 6.37
CA LEU A 112 -11.43 8.48 6.73
C LEU A 112 -11.15 7.54 5.55
N TYR A 113 -11.70 7.82 4.37
CA TYR A 113 -11.50 7.00 3.16
C TYR A 113 -10.11 7.19 2.52
N LEU A 114 -9.38 8.25 2.86
CA LEU A 114 -8.03 8.47 2.32
C LEU A 114 -7.03 7.55 3.02
N GLN A 115 -6.37 6.70 2.26
CA GLN A 115 -5.38 5.76 2.75
C GLN A 115 -3.98 6.33 2.49
N GLU A 116 -2.98 5.92 3.25
CA GLU A 116 -1.62 6.06 2.74
C GLU A 116 -1.55 5.18 1.48
N PRO A 117 -1.03 5.68 0.35
CA PRO A 117 -0.83 4.82 -0.81
C PRO A 117 -0.01 3.64 -0.33
N GLU A 118 -0.49 2.44 -0.67
CA GLU A 118 0.33 1.26 -0.58
C GLU A 118 1.63 1.62 -1.30
N LEU A 119 2.74 1.63 -0.58
CA LEU A 119 4.03 1.71 -1.21
C LEU A 119 4.05 0.51 -2.15
N GLU A 120 3.84 0.75 -3.44
CA GLU A 120 4.33 -0.15 -4.47
C GLU A 120 5.83 -0.25 -4.20
N SER A 121 6.21 -1.26 -3.42
CA SER A 121 7.59 -1.58 -3.17
C SER A 121 8.13 -2.18 -4.45
N LEU A 122 8.50 -1.29 -5.38
CA LEU A 122 9.65 -1.46 -6.23
C LEU A 122 10.82 -1.83 -5.32
N VAL A 123 11.05 -3.14 -5.19
CA VAL A 123 12.29 -3.78 -4.77
C VAL A 123 13.04 -3.03 -3.65
N ILE A 124 12.59 -3.20 -2.41
CA ILE A 124 13.49 -3.06 -1.24
C ILE A 124 13.66 -4.44 -0.62
N ILE A 125 14.28 -5.32 -1.41
CA ILE A 125 15.08 -6.44 -0.91
C ILE A 125 16.33 -5.81 -0.29
N HIS A 126 16.23 -5.10 0.84
CA HIS A 126 17.35 -4.79 1.72
C HIS A 126 16.79 -4.48 3.12
N LYS A 127 17.48 -5.00 4.13
CA LYS A 127 17.16 -5.00 5.58
C LYS A 127 16.26 -6.13 6.10
N ILE A 128 16.61 -7.37 5.77
CA ILE A 128 16.49 -8.47 6.75
C ILE A 128 17.93 -8.75 7.20
N GLN A 129 18.19 -8.75 8.51
CA GLN A 129 19.54 -8.91 9.05
C GLN A 129 19.98 -10.38 9.02
N ASN A 130 19.05 -11.31 9.21
CA ASN A 130 19.27 -12.74 9.14
C ASN A 130 19.49 -13.17 7.69
N GLU A 131 20.72 -13.58 7.38
CA GLU A 131 21.12 -13.99 6.04
C GLU A 131 20.32 -15.18 5.49
N LYS A 132 19.87 -16.10 6.36
CA LYS A 132 19.07 -17.25 5.91
C LYS A 132 17.66 -16.83 5.55
N LEU A 133 17.03 -15.96 6.34
CA LEU A 133 15.72 -15.39 6.00
C LEU A 133 15.79 -14.57 4.71
N PHE A 134 16.86 -13.80 4.54
CA PHE A 134 17.12 -13.05 3.32
C PHE A 134 17.23 -13.96 2.08
N LYS A 135 18.09 -14.99 2.15
CA LYS A 135 18.23 -15.98 1.05
C LYS A 135 16.92 -16.69 0.76
N SER A 136 16.15 -17.05 1.79
CA SER A 136 14.83 -17.67 1.61
C SER A 136 13.87 -16.75 0.84
N LEU A 137 13.86 -15.44 1.14
CA LEU A 137 13.04 -14.48 0.39
C LEU A 137 13.48 -14.33 -1.08
N GLU A 138 14.78 -14.28 -1.35
CA GLU A 138 15.30 -14.25 -2.72
C GLU A 138 14.85 -15.48 -3.52
N ILE A 139 14.90 -16.67 -2.88
CA ILE A 139 14.43 -17.91 -3.49
C ILE A 139 12.92 -17.86 -3.72
N LEU A 140 12.11 -17.40 -2.74
CA LEU A 140 10.67 -17.27 -2.92
C LEU A 140 10.31 -16.33 -4.08
N GLN A 141 11.05 -15.24 -4.28
CA GLN A 141 10.86 -14.33 -5.41
C GLN A 141 11.20 -14.98 -6.76
N LEU A 142 12.27 -15.77 -6.81
CA LEU A 142 12.60 -16.59 -7.99
C LEU A 142 11.49 -17.60 -8.29
N LEU A 143 10.92 -18.24 -7.27
CA LEU A 143 9.80 -19.18 -7.43
C LEU A 143 8.55 -18.49 -7.98
N VAL A 144 8.22 -17.29 -7.50
CA VAL A 144 7.11 -16.48 -8.04
C VAL A 144 7.33 -16.14 -9.51
N THR A 145 8.53 -15.65 -9.86
CA THR A 145 8.89 -15.32 -11.24
C THR A 145 8.78 -16.55 -12.15
N ASN A 146 9.23 -17.70 -11.67
CA ASN A 146 9.11 -18.97 -12.40
C ASN A 146 7.65 -19.39 -12.56
N SER A 147 6.84 -19.34 -11.49
CA SER A 147 5.41 -19.68 -11.55
C SER A 147 4.65 -18.79 -12.53
N PHE A 148 4.93 -17.48 -12.52
CA PHE A 148 4.38 -16.54 -13.49
C PHE A 148 4.75 -16.93 -14.93
N ASN A 149 6.00 -17.28 -15.20
CA ASN A 149 6.42 -17.73 -16.53
C ASN A 149 5.79 -19.07 -16.94
N LEU A 150 5.56 -19.99 -16.01
CA LEU A 150 4.81 -21.22 -16.28
C LEU A 150 3.35 -20.92 -16.61
N SER A 151 2.71 -19.99 -15.91
CA SER A 151 1.32 -19.62 -16.16
C SER A 151 1.08 -19.08 -17.58
N LYS A 152 2.09 -18.45 -18.19
CA LYS A 152 2.06 -18.03 -19.61
C LYS A 152 1.97 -19.20 -20.57
N LYS A 153 2.42 -20.40 -20.20
CA LYS A 153 2.34 -21.61 -21.04
C LYS A 153 0.98 -22.30 -20.94
N CYS A 154 0.20 -21.98 -19.91
CA CYS A 154 -1.09 -22.60 -19.66
C CYS A 154 -2.22 -21.93 -20.46
N GLN A 155 -3.34 -22.63 -20.57
CA GLN A 155 -4.58 -22.11 -21.13
C GLN A 155 -5.65 -22.04 -20.05
N ILE A 156 -6.63 -21.15 -20.21
CA ILE A 156 -7.78 -21.10 -19.31
C ILE A 156 -8.83 -22.06 -19.84
N ILE A 157 -9.30 -22.95 -18.97
CA ILE A 157 -10.36 -23.92 -19.25
C ILE A 157 -11.53 -23.70 -18.30
N LYS A 158 -12.73 -24.07 -18.73
CA LYS A 158 -13.91 -24.08 -17.87
C LYS A 158 -13.99 -25.42 -17.13
N SER A 159 -14.10 -25.38 -15.81
CA SER A 159 -14.41 -26.50 -14.91
C SER A 159 -15.80 -26.32 -14.31
N ASP A 160 -16.25 -27.30 -13.52
CA ASP A 160 -17.55 -27.25 -12.85
C ASP A 160 -17.66 -26.07 -11.86
N ASP A 161 -16.56 -25.76 -11.15
CA ASP A 161 -16.50 -24.68 -10.16
C ASP A 161 -16.14 -23.29 -10.74
N GLY A 162 -15.93 -23.17 -12.06
CA GLY A 162 -15.56 -21.89 -12.68
C GLY A 162 -14.52 -22.01 -13.80
N PHE A 163 -13.64 -21.02 -13.91
CA PHE A 163 -12.55 -20.97 -14.88
C PHE A 163 -11.22 -21.18 -14.17
N VAL A 164 -10.45 -22.13 -14.66
CA VAL A 164 -9.17 -22.54 -14.07
C VAL A 164 -8.06 -22.52 -15.11
N LEU A 165 -6.83 -22.41 -14.63
CA LEU A 165 -5.66 -22.54 -15.47
C LEU A 165 -5.36 -24.05 -15.68
N ASP A 166 -5.29 -24.51 -16.93
CA ASP A 166 -4.87 -25.88 -17.24
C ASP A 166 -3.38 -26.05 -16.96
N ARG A 167 -3.08 -26.80 -15.90
CA ARG A 167 -1.73 -27.05 -15.40
C ARG A 167 -1.03 -28.23 -16.05
N LYS A 168 -1.73 -29.05 -16.86
CA LYS A 168 -1.15 -30.23 -17.50
C LYS A 168 0.20 -29.95 -18.20
N PRO A 169 0.39 -28.83 -18.93
CA PRO A 169 1.65 -28.57 -19.63
C PRO A 169 2.87 -28.30 -18.73
N VAL A 170 2.64 -27.99 -17.45
CA VAL A 170 3.68 -27.52 -16.51
C VAL A 170 3.63 -28.24 -15.17
N HIS A 171 2.92 -29.37 -15.08
CA HIS A 171 2.62 -30.03 -13.81
C HIS A 171 3.89 -30.43 -13.04
N SER A 172 4.85 -31.05 -13.72
CA SER A 172 6.14 -31.44 -13.11
C SER A 172 6.95 -30.23 -12.63
N ASP A 173 6.91 -29.12 -13.37
CA ASP A 173 7.61 -27.89 -12.97
C ASP A 173 6.98 -27.28 -11.71
N ILE A 174 5.65 -27.34 -11.60
CA ILE A 174 4.92 -26.90 -10.40
C ILE A 174 5.32 -27.75 -9.18
N GLU A 175 5.40 -29.07 -9.31
CA GLU A 175 5.82 -29.95 -8.20
C GLU A 175 7.22 -29.60 -7.69
N ILE A 176 8.16 -29.30 -8.60
CA ILE A 176 9.50 -28.84 -8.25
C ILE A 176 9.45 -27.49 -7.51
N ILE A 177 8.66 -26.54 -8.01
CA ILE A 177 8.47 -25.23 -7.37
C ILE A 177 7.91 -25.40 -5.94
N LEU A 178 6.88 -26.24 -5.78
CA LEU A 178 6.22 -26.45 -4.49
C LEU A 178 7.13 -27.18 -3.49
N THR A 179 7.99 -28.09 -3.96
CA THR A 179 8.98 -28.76 -3.12
C THR A 179 10.00 -27.75 -2.57
N LYS A 180 10.58 -26.93 -3.45
CA LYS A 180 11.50 -25.86 -3.05
C LYS A 180 10.84 -24.84 -2.12
N PHE A 181 9.57 -24.52 -2.37
CA PHE A 181 8.79 -23.65 -1.49
C PHE A 181 8.69 -24.21 -0.06
N ILE A 182 8.38 -25.49 0.09
CA ILE A 182 8.27 -26.14 1.41
C ILE A 182 9.62 -26.11 2.16
N GLU A 183 10.74 -26.25 1.45
CA GLU A 183 12.08 -26.11 2.03
C GLU A 183 12.31 -24.68 2.57
N GLN A 184 11.96 -23.65 1.79
CA GLN A 184 12.10 -22.26 2.24
C GLN A 184 11.18 -21.93 3.42
N GLN A 185 9.94 -22.45 3.40
CA GLN A 185 9.00 -22.31 4.52
C GLN A 185 9.59 -22.88 5.81
N LYS A 186 10.22 -24.06 5.75
CA LYS A 186 10.90 -24.66 6.92
C LYS A 186 12.04 -23.78 7.43
N ILE A 187 12.88 -23.25 6.55
CA ILE A 187 13.97 -22.35 6.92
C ILE A 187 13.42 -21.10 7.62
N ILE A 188 12.37 -20.50 7.06
CA ILE A 188 11.72 -19.31 7.63
C ILE A 188 11.28 -19.58 9.07
N PHE A 189 10.54 -20.66 9.32
CA PHE A 189 10.04 -20.95 10.66
C PHE A 189 11.10 -21.44 11.65
N GLN A 190 12.18 -22.08 11.16
CA GLN A 190 13.33 -22.40 12.01
C GLN A 190 14.04 -21.14 12.51
N GLU A 191 14.13 -20.11 11.67
CA GLU A 191 14.87 -18.88 11.99
C GLU A 191 14.05 -17.86 12.77
N LEU A 192 12.72 -17.86 12.67
CA LEU A 192 11.87 -16.87 13.31
C LEU A 192 11.87 -16.91 14.85
N GLN A 193 12.30 -18.02 15.48
CA GLN A 193 12.30 -18.21 16.96
C GLN A 193 10.99 -17.80 17.68
N LEU A 194 9.87 -17.70 16.96
CA LEU A 194 8.55 -17.37 17.50
C LEU A 194 7.87 -18.62 18.02
N HIS A 195 7.02 -18.47 19.06
CA HIS A 195 6.14 -19.55 19.47
C HIS A 195 5.06 -19.76 18.40
N LEU A 196 4.62 -21.00 18.19
CA LEU A 196 3.63 -21.34 17.15
C LEU A 196 2.30 -20.59 17.31
N GLN A 197 1.98 -20.20 18.55
CA GLN A 197 0.75 -19.46 18.88
C GLN A 197 0.90 -17.94 18.73
N ASP A 198 2.10 -17.46 18.41
CA ASP A 198 2.32 -16.02 18.22
C ASP A 198 1.54 -15.54 17.00
N PHE A 199 0.80 -14.46 17.18
CA PHE A 199 -0.05 -13.91 16.14
C PHE A 199 0.72 -13.57 14.86
N LEU A 200 1.98 -13.16 14.99
CA LEU A 200 2.87 -12.90 13.87
C LEU A 200 3.26 -14.19 13.13
N HIS A 201 3.50 -15.29 13.85
CA HIS A 201 3.77 -16.60 13.28
C HIS A 201 2.58 -17.08 12.42
N ILE A 202 1.37 -17.04 12.98
CA ILE A 202 0.13 -17.44 12.30
C ILE A 202 -0.10 -16.62 11.03
N ARG A 203 0.17 -15.30 11.08
CA ARG A 203 0.03 -14.44 9.90
C ARG A 203 1.06 -14.75 8.82
N ILE A 204 2.31 -15.03 9.20
CA ILE A 204 3.35 -15.45 8.25
C ILE A 204 2.96 -16.78 7.60
N GLU A 205 2.44 -17.74 8.38
CA GLU A 205 1.95 -19.02 7.87
C GLU A 205 0.81 -18.85 6.88
N LEU A 206 -0.16 -17.99 7.19
CA LEU A 206 -1.27 -17.68 6.30
C LEU A 206 -0.79 -17.10 4.96
N GLU A 207 0.09 -16.11 4.98
CA GLU A 207 0.60 -15.50 3.74
C GLU A 207 1.46 -16.48 2.93
N LEU A 208 2.26 -17.34 3.59
CA LEU A 208 2.98 -18.42 2.92
C LEU A 208 2.01 -19.43 2.30
N ALA A 209 0.94 -19.82 2.99
CA ALA A 209 -0.09 -20.70 2.45
C ALA A 209 -0.78 -20.08 1.23
N LYS A 210 -1.09 -18.78 1.26
CA LYS A 210 -1.58 -18.04 0.09
C LYS A 210 -0.56 -18.10 -1.04
N LEU A 211 0.70 -17.75 -0.80
CA LEU A 211 1.74 -17.77 -1.83
C LEU A 211 1.84 -19.14 -2.50
N LYS A 212 1.76 -20.22 -1.72
CA LYS A 212 1.77 -21.61 -2.20
C LYS A 212 0.64 -21.88 -3.21
N THR A 213 -0.56 -21.34 -3.01
CA THR A 213 -1.67 -21.56 -3.96
C THR A 213 -1.43 -20.87 -5.30
N TYR A 214 -0.84 -19.67 -5.29
CA TYR A 214 -0.42 -18.99 -6.51
C TYR A 214 0.71 -19.73 -7.20
N LEU A 215 1.75 -20.16 -6.46
CA LEU A 215 2.85 -20.95 -7.01
C LEU A 215 2.35 -22.25 -7.66
N GLY A 216 1.36 -22.89 -7.04
CA GLY A 216 0.71 -24.11 -7.53
C GLY A 216 -0.28 -23.91 -8.68
N LEU A 217 -0.53 -22.66 -9.09
CA LEU A 217 -1.51 -22.25 -10.10
C LEU A 217 -2.92 -22.82 -9.82
N VAL A 218 -3.29 -22.97 -8.55
CA VAL A 218 -4.50 -23.73 -8.10
C VAL A 218 -5.75 -22.85 -8.03
N ARG A 219 -5.72 -21.62 -8.54
CA ARG A 219 -6.83 -20.70 -8.37
C ARG A 219 -8.00 -21.02 -9.30
N ILE A 220 -9.19 -20.63 -8.86
CA ILE A 220 -10.47 -20.73 -9.59
C ILE A 220 -11.05 -19.32 -9.69
N SER A 221 -11.53 -18.94 -10.88
CA SER A 221 -12.33 -17.73 -11.10
C SER A 221 -13.77 -18.12 -11.36
N GLU A 222 -14.70 -17.65 -10.55
CA GLU A 222 -16.15 -17.90 -10.74
C GLU A 222 -16.67 -17.24 -12.03
N PHE A 223 -16.00 -16.18 -12.49
CA PHE A 223 -16.36 -15.43 -13.69
C PHE A 223 -15.43 -15.75 -14.86
N SER A 224 -15.94 -15.54 -16.07
CA SER A 224 -15.11 -15.61 -17.28
C SER A 224 -13.96 -14.63 -17.18
N ILE A 225 -12.75 -15.12 -17.41
CA ILE A 225 -11.51 -14.39 -17.27
C ILE A 225 -10.62 -14.65 -18.47
N THR A 226 -10.00 -13.60 -18.98
CA THR A 226 -9.03 -13.71 -20.07
C THR A 226 -7.65 -14.09 -19.53
N LYS A 227 -6.79 -14.60 -20.43
CA LYS A 227 -5.41 -14.96 -20.07
C LYS A 227 -4.62 -13.75 -19.58
N GLU A 228 -4.81 -12.59 -20.19
CA GLU A 228 -4.13 -11.35 -19.78
C GLU A 228 -4.56 -10.91 -18.39
N GLN A 229 -5.87 -10.95 -18.10
CA GLN A 229 -6.38 -10.63 -16.76
C GLN A 229 -5.83 -11.60 -15.70
N TRP A 230 -5.77 -12.89 -16.01
CA TRP A 230 -5.18 -13.89 -15.11
C TRP A 230 -3.71 -13.62 -14.83
N LEU A 231 -2.93 -13.32 -15.87
CA LEU A 231 -1.50 -13.05 -15.76
C LEU A 231 -1.25 -11.78 -14.94
N ASN A 232 -1.93 -10.68 -15.28
CA ASN A 232 -1.82 -9.42 -14.54
C ASN A 232 -2.13 -9.64 -13.05
N TRP A 233 -3.21 -10.36 -12.78
CA TRP A 233 -3.62 -10.65 -11.42
C TRP A 233 -2.66 -11.56 -10.66
N HIS A 234 -2.17 -12.65 -11.29
CA HIS A 234 -1.15 -13.50 -10.68
C HIS A 234 0.08 -12.68 -10.28
N GLN A 235 0.52 -11.78 -11.16
CA GLN A 235 1.66 -10.91 -10.89
C GLN A 235 1.39 -10.00 -9.69
N LEU A 236 0.32 -9.21 -9.73
CA LEU A 236 -0.01 -8.26 -8.65
C LEU A 236 -0.19 -8.94 -7.29
N GLU A 237 -0.91 -10.06 -7.25
CA GLU A 237 -1.20 -10.78 -6.01
C GLU A 237 0.04 -11.46 -5.42
N SER A 238 0.83 -12.13 -6.25
CA SER A 238 2.05 -12.80 -5.78
C SER A 238 3.10 -11.80 -5.28
N GLU A 239 3.22 -10.64 -5.94
CA GLU A 239 4.04 -9.51 -5.48
C GLU A 239 3.52 -8.94 -4.16
N HIS A 240 2.20 -8.69 -4.04
CA HIS A 240 1.59 -8.20 -2.80
C HIS A 240 1.84 -9.16 -1.62
N ILE A 241 1.67 -10.46 -1.83
CA ILE A 241 1.92 -11.48 -0.79
C ILE A 241 3.39 -11.52 -0.39
N LEU A 242 4.32 -11.49 -1.36
CA LEU A 242 5.77 -11.43 -1.05
C LEU A 242 6.13 -10.20 -0.23
N ASN A 243 5.53 -9.04 -0.53
CA ASN A 243 5.73 -7.81 0.22
C ASN A 243 5.20 -7.92 1.65
N ASN A 244 4.04 -8.56 1.84
CA ASN A 244 3.47 -8.82 3.17
C ASN A 244 4.37 -9.76 3.98
N ILE A 245 4.81 -10.88 3.40
CA ILE A 245 5.75 -11.82 4.04
C ILE A 245 7.01 -11.07 4.45
N THR A 246 7.63 -10.33 3.53
CA THR A 246 8.87 -9.57 3.79
C THR A 246 8.69 -8.58 4.95
N THR A 247 7.57 -7.85 4.97
CA THR A 247 7.26 -6.88 6.02
C THR A 247 7.06 -7.55 7.38
N MET A 248 6.42 -8.71 7.41
CA MET A 248 6.20 -9.47 8.65
C MET A 248 7.49 -10.09 9.18
N LEU A 249 8.34 -10.65 8.30
CA LEU A 249 9.66 -11.16 8.69
C LEU A 249 10.53 -10.05 9.27
N LYS A 250 10.53 -8.85 8.66
CA LYS A 250 11.21 -7.68 9.22
C LYS A 250 10.72 -7.31 10.62
N LYS A 251 9.42 -7.44 10.89
CA LYS A 251 8.86 -7.19 12.23
C LYS A 251 9.25 -8.26 13.23
N ALA A 252 9.41 -9.51 12.79
CA ALA A 252 9.81 -10.60 13.67
C ALA A 252 11.29 -10.54 14.06
N GLU A 253 12.14 -9.89 13.26
CA GLU A 253 13.56 -9.68 13.59
C GLU A 253 13.81 -8.55 14.61
N ASN A 254 12.89 -7.61 14.79
CA ASN A 254 13.04 -6.47 15.71
C ASN A 254 12.37 -6.74 17.04
#